data_AF-A0A844T0U8-F1
#
_entry.id   AF-A0A844T0U8-F1
#
_cell.length_a   1.000
_cell.length_b   1.000
_cell.length_c   1.000
_cell.angle_alpha   90.00
_cell.angle_beta   90.00
_cell.angle_gamma   90.00
#
_symmetry.space_group_name_H-M   'P 1'
#
loop_
_entity.id
_entity.type
_entity.pdbx_description
1 polymer ?
#
loop_
_entity_poly.entity_id
_entity_poly.type
_entity_poly.pdbx_seq_one_letter_code
_entity_poly.pdbx_strand_id
1 'polypeptide(L)'
;MTDLPDIDTLVRSLLVAADRLQAADQLLAGADAPAVRISLKAAAYAAGVSEAQMRKRCNERMYGEVAGGYGYRDGGRLEVVLVPFIADLRVGDLERVKIVNHALTRV
;
A
#
# COMPACT_ATOMS: atom_id res chain seq x y z
N MET A 1 -5.13 24.79 -22.72
CA MET A 1 -4.66 24.91 -21.33
C MET A 1 -5.54 24.00 -20.51
N THR A 2 -5.00 22.88 -20.04
CA THR A 2 -5.73 21.99 -19.13
C THR A 2 -5.61 22.62 -17.75
N ASP A 3 -6.71 23.13 -17.20
CA ASP A 3 -6.74 23.61 -15.82
C ASP A 3 -6.38 22.44 -14.91
N LEU A 4 -5.23 22.55 -14.25
CA LEU A 4 -4.84 21.60 -13.21
C LEU A 4 -5.86 21.74 -12.07
N PRO A 5 -6.41 20.62 -11.55
CA PRO A 5 -7.35 20.68 -10.44
C PRO A 5 -6.72 21.43 -9.27
N ASP A 6 -7.51 22.30 -8.65
CA ASP A 6 -7.08 23.05 -7.47
C ASP A 6 -6.67 22.08 -6.33
N ILE A 7 -5.73 22.52 -5.48
CA ILE A 7 -5.16 21.71 -4.40
C ILE A 7 -6.24 21.15 -3.48
N ASP A 8 -7.30 21.92 -3.17
CA ASP A 8 -8.38 21.47 -2.30
C ASP A 8 -9.16 20.31 -2.92
N THR A 9 -9.36 20.34 -4.24
CA THR A 9 -9.99 19.25 -5.00
C THR A 9 -9.13 17.98 -4.97
N LEU A 10 -7.80 18.13 -5.05
CA LEU A 10 -6.86 17.01 -4.95
C LEU A 10 -6.84 16.41 -3.54
N VAL A 11 -6.82 17.25 -2.51
CA VAL A 11 -6.85 16.82 -1.10
C VAL A 11 -8.14 16.08 -0.79
N ARG A 12 -9.31 16.60 -1.22
CA ARG A 12 -10.59 15.89 -1.05
C ARG A 12 -10.60 14.54 -1.74
N SER A 13 -10.04 14.46 -2.95
CA SER A 13 -9.96 13.20 -3.69
C SER A 13 -9.08 12.16 -2.98
N LEU A 14 -7.98 12.61 -2.37
CA LEU A 14 -7.10 11.77 -1.55
C LEU A 14 -7.77 11.29 -0.27
N LEU A 15 -8.51 12.17 0.42
CA LEU A 15 -9.28 11.80 1.63
C LEU A 15 -10.34 10.75 1.30
N VAL A 16 -11.11 10.94 0.22
CA VAL A 16 -12.10 9.95 -0.23
C VAL A 16 -11.45 8.62 -0.60
N ALA A 17 -10.28 8.64 -1.22
CA ALA A 17 -9.53 7.42 -1.55
C ALA A 17 -9.03 6.72 -0.27
N ALA A 18 -8.52 7.48 0.71
CA ALA A 18 -8.07 6.96 2.00
C ALA A 18 -9.23 6.34 2.79
N ASP A 19 -10.37 7.02 2.86
CA ASP A 19 -11.60 6.51 3.51
C ASP A 19 -12.08 5.24 2.84
N ARG A 20 -12.05 5.16 1.50
CA ARG A 20 -12.42 3.94 0.78
C ARG A 20 -11.43 2.80 1.03
N LEU A 21 -10.14 3.09 1.13
CA LEU A 21 -9.12 2.08 1.47
C LEU A 21 -9.30 1.59 2.90
N GLN A 22 -9.57 2.48 3.86
CA GLN A 22 -9.88 2.11 5.24
C GLN A 22 -11.19 1.34 5.36
N ALA A 23 -12.24 1.76 4.65
CA ALA A 23 -13.51 1.04 4.63
C ALA A 23 -13.37 -0.35 4.01
N ALA A 24 -12.57 -0.50 2.94
CA ALA A 24 -12.25 -1.80 2.37
C ALA A 24 -11.46 -2.67 3.37
N ASP A 25 -10.51 -2.08 4.09
CA ASP A 25 -9.73 -2.76 5.13
C ASP A 25 -10.62 -3.19 6.32
N GLN A 26 -11.58 -2.36 6.74
CA GLN A 26 -12.55 -2.66 7.80
C GLN A 26 -13.60 -3.69 7.39
N LEU A 27 -14.08 -3.65 6.14
CA LEU A 27 -14.98 -4.67 5.59
C LEU A 27 -14.29 -6.03 5.48
N LEU A 28 -12.98 -6.04 5.24
CA LEU A 28 -12.15 -7.25 5.35
C LEU A 28 -11.92 -7.65 6.81
N ALA A 29 -11.69 -6.70 7.72
CA ALA A 29 -11.46 -6.97 9.14
C ALA A 29 -12.69 -7.44 9.95
N GLY A 30 -13.91 -7.36 9.37
CA GLY A 30 -15.14 -7.90 9.97
C GLY A 30 -15.27 -9.43 9.90
N ALA A 31 -14.42 -10.08 9.11
CA ALA A 31 -14.11 -11.50 9.18
C ALA A 31 -12.60 -11.61 9.46
N ASP A 32 -12.06 -12.78 9.77
CA ASP A 32 -10.61 -13.03 9.76
C ASP A 32 -9.98 -12.88 8.34
N ALA A 33 -10.45 -11.94 7.52
CA ALA A 33 -9.94 -11.74 6.19
C ALA A 33 -8.55 -11.09 6.28
N PRO A 34 -7.54 -11.72 5.66
CA PRO A 34 -6.20 -11.18 5.71
C PRO A 34 -6.20 -9.81 5.05
N ALA A 35 -5.63 -8.81 5.73
CA ALA A 35 -5.32 -7.53 5.11
C ALA A 35 -4.65 -7.78 3.75
N VAL A 36 -5.00 -7.01 2.73
CA VAL A 36 -4.50 -7.26 1.37
C VAL A 36 -2.98 -7.18 1.39
N ARG A 37 -2.34 -8.31 1.10
CA ARG A 37 -0.88 -8.47 1.13
C ARG A 37 -0.33 -8.60 -0.28
N ILE A 38 0.82 -7.97 -0.50
CA ILE A 38 1.58 -8.11 -1.74
C ILE A 38 2.96 -8.68 -1.44
N SER A 39 3.53 -9.36 -2.43
CA SER A 39 4.91 -9.87 -2.31
C SER A 39 5.90 -8.72 -2.12
N LEU A 40 7.01 -9.00 -1.42
CA LEU A 40 8.11 -8.06 -1.25
C LEU A 40 8.63 -7.51 -2.60
N LYS A 41 8.65 -8.36 -3.63
CA LYS A 41 9.06 -8.01 -4.98
C LYS A 41 8.11 -6.99 -5.63
N ALA A 42 6.80 -7.20 -5.50
CA ALA A 42 5.81 -6.26 -6.01
C ALA A 42 5.87 -4.92 -5.26
N ALA A 43 6.06 -4.95 -3.94
CA ALA A 43 6.24 -3.75 -3.14
C ALA A 43 7.52 -2.99 -3.51
N ALA A 44 8.63 -3.69 -3.73
CA ALA A 44 9.89 -3.08 -4.16
C ALA A 44 9.75 -2.37 -5.51
N TYR A 45 9.08 -3.02 -6.47
CA TYR A 45 8.74 -2.41 -7.76
C TYR A 45 7.86 -1.17 -7.60
N ALA A 46 6.79 -1.25 -6.81
CA ALA A 46 5.91 -0.11 -6.55
C ALA A 46 6.69 1.06 -5.92
N ALA A 47 7.50 0.79 -4.91
CA ALA A 47 8.32 1.79 -4.24
C ALA A 47 9.53 2.28 -5.05
N GLY A 48 9.83 1.69 -6.21
CA GLY A 48 10.98 2.07 -7.04
C GLY A 48 12.33 1.80 -6.36
N VAL A 49 12.40 0.77 -5.53
CA VAL A 49 13.61 0.38 -4.77
C VAL A 49 13.98 -1.08 -5.03
N SER A 50 15.20 -1.46 -4.64
CA SER A 50 15.60 -2.88 -4.68
C SER A 50 14.86 -3.72 -3.63
N GLU A 51 14.75 -5.04 -3.86
CA GLU A 51 14.15 -5.95 -2.88
C GLU A 51 14.90 -5.96 -1.54
N ALA A 52 16.22 -5.76 -1.53
CA ALA A 52 17.01 -5.66 -0.30
C ALA A 52 16.65 -4.41 0.51
N GLN A 53 16.49 -3.26 -0.15
CA GLN A 53 16.02 -2.03 0.50
C GLN A 53 14.59 -2.17 0.99
N MET A 54 13.71 -2.79 0.20
CA MET A 54 12.33 -3.05 0.62
C MET A 54 12.28 -3.97 1.85
N ARG A 55 13.10 -5.03 1.87
CA ARG A 55 13.23 -5.93 3.03
C ARG A 55 13.60 -5.18 4.29
N LYS A 56 14.60 -4.29 4.20
CA LYS A 56 15.01 -3.44 5.32
C LYS A 56 13.85 -2.58 5.81
N ARG A 57 13.17 -1.87 4.90
CA ARG A 57 12.01 -1.02 5.24
C ARG A 57 10.89 -1.79 5.92
N CYS A 58 10.56 -2.99 5.42
CA CYS A 58 9.53 -3.84 6.03
C CYS A 58 9.88 -4.25 7.46
N ASN A 59 11.13 -4.64 7.72
CA ASN A 59 11.57 -4.99 9.07
C ASN A 59 11.57 -3.78 10.03
N GLU A 60 11.86 -2.57 9.53
CA GLU A 60 11.81 -1.34 10.32
C GLU A 60 10.36 -0.86 10.59
N ARG A 61 9.39 -1.36 9.83
CA ARG A 61 7.99 -0.94 9.86
C ARG A 61 7.05 -2.14 9.89
N MET A 62 7.22 -3.00 10.89
CA MET A 62 6.39 -4.19 11.05
C MET A 62 4.95 -3.81 11.41
N TYR A 63 3.99 -4.37 10.68
CA TYR A 63 2.56 -4.23 10.87
C TYR A 63 2.16 -4.79 12.24
N GLY A 64 1.41 -4.01 13.03
CA GLY A 64 1.02 -4.36 14.40
C GLY A 64 2.08 -4.04 15.47
N GLU A 65 3.33 -3.82 15.09
CA GLU A 65 4.41 -3.42 16.01
C GLU A 65 4.69 -1.92 15.96
N VAL A 66 4.62 -1.33 14.76
CA VAL A 66 4.85 0.09 14.52
C VAL A 66 3.55 0.72 14.02
N ALA A 67 3.21 1.91 14.54
CA ALA A 67 2.06 2.67 14.04
C ALA A 67 2.24 2.99 12.55
N GLY A 68 1.29 2.58 11.71
CA GLY A 68 1.43 2.69 10.25
C GLY A 68 2.44 1.71 9.64
N GLY A 69 2.91 0.71 10.39
CA GLY A 69 3.74 -0.37 9.87
C GLY A 69 3.01 -1.13 8.76
N TYR A 70 3.78 -1.66 7.80
CA TYR A 70 3.26 -2.39 6.65
C TYR A 70 4.01 -3.69 6.36
N GLY A 71 5.15 -3.96 6.99
CA GLY A 71 5.84 -5.23 6.86
C GLY A 71 5.07 -6.33 7.58
N TYR A 72 4.80 -7.45 6.92
CA TYR A 72 4.09 -8.58 7.51
C TYR A 72 4.91 -9.86 7.37
N ARG A 73 5.00 -10.65 8.43
CA ARG A 73 5.75 -11.91 8.42
C ARG A 73 4.78 -13.08 8.58
N ASP A 74 4.67 -13.88 7.53
CA ASP A 74 3.84 -15.09 7.48
C ASP A 74 4.72 -16.32 7.26
N GLY A 75 4.83 -17.18 8.27
CA GLY A 75 5.57 -18.45 8.15
C GLY A 75 7.03 -18.31 7.65
N GLY A 76 7.69 -17.18 7.96
CA GLY A 76 9.07 -16.89 7.50
C GLY A 76 9.16 -16.18 6.14
N ARG A 77 8.04 -15.96 5.44
CA ARG A 77 7.97 -15.09 4.27
C ARG A 77 7.66 -13.66 4.69
N LEU A 78 8.31 -12.71 4.04
CA LEU A 78 8.09 -11.29 4.26
C LEU A 78 7.19 -10.76 3.15
N GLU A 79 6.05 -10.20 3.55
CA GLU A 79 5.04 -9.59 2.69
C GLU A 79 4.76 -8.16 3.13
N VAL A 80 3.93 -7.46 2.37
CA VAL A 80 3.61 -6.05 2.61
C VAL A 80 2.11 -5.85 2.63
N VAL A 81 1.59 -5.28 3.71
CA VAL A 81 0.20 -4.86 3.85
C VAL A 81 -0.04 -3.62 3.00
N LEU A 82 -0.94 -3.73 2.03
CA LEU A 82 -1.07 -2.79 0.93
C LEU A 82 -1.48 -1.38 1.37
N VAL A 83 -2.48 -1.26 2.25
CA VAL A 83 -3.05 0.04 2.64
C VAL A 83 -2.01 0.94 3.36
N PRO A 84 -1.38 0.53 4.47
CA PRO A 84 -0.35 1.34 5.12
C PRO A 84 0.89 1.53 4.23
N PHE A 85 1.19 0.59 3.34
CA PHE A 85 2.28 0.76 2.37
C PHE A 85 2.00 1.87 1.37
N ILE A 86 0.80 1.91 0.78
CA ILE A 86 0.39 2.97 -0.15
C ILE A 86 0.47 4.34 0.53
N ALA A 87 0.06 4.41 1.80
CA ALA A 87 0.13 5.66 2.58
C ALA A 87 1.57 6.16 2.81
N ASP A 88 2.57 5.27 2.82
CA ASP A 88 3.99 5.61 2.96
C ASP A 88 4.68 5.95 1.62
N LEU A 89 4.03 5.68 0.48
CA LEU A 89 4.62 5.94 -0.83
C LEU A 89 4.63 7.43 -1.17
N ARG A 90 5.64 7.82 -1.96
CA ARG A 90 5.63 9.14 -2.60
C ARG A 90 4.53 9.16 -3.65
N VAL A 91 3.90 10.33 -3.83
CA VAL A 91 2.80 10.50 -4.80
C VAL A 91 3.18 10.03 -6.21
N GLY A 92 4.40 10.33 -6.68
CA GLY A 92 4.89 9.90 -8.00
C GLY A 92 5.08 8.39 -8.15
N ASP A 93 5.11 7.64 -7.05
CA ASP A 93 5.29 6.18 -7.05
C ASP A 93 3.94 5.44 -7.06
N LEU A 94 2.83 6.14 -6.76
CA LEU A 94 1.48 5.57 -6.72
C LEU A 94 1.01 5.02 -8.07
N GLU A 95 1.52 5.52 -9.19
CA GLU A 95 1.20 4.98 -10.51
C GLU A 95 1.64 3.53 -10.67
N ARG A 96 2.77 3.14 -10.06
CA ARG A 96 3.25 1.75 -10.12
C ARG A 96 2.40 0.81 -9.26
N VAL A 97 1.70 1.33 -8.26
CA VAL A 97 0.72 0.55 -7.49
C VAL A 97 -0.46 0.13 -8.37
N LYS A 98 -0.91 0.97 -9.30
CA LYS A 98 -1.99 0.60 -10.24
C LYS A 98 -1.60 -0.62 -11.09
N ILE A 99 -0.34 -0.68 -11.52
CA ILE A 99 0.20 -1.81 -12.30
C ILE A 99 0.18 -3.08 -11.46
N VAL A 100 0.63 -3.00 -10.20
CA VAL A 100 0.60 -4.13 -9.26
C VAL A 100 -0.84 -4.59 -9.00
N ASN A 101 -1.77 -3.66 -8.77
CA ASN A 101 -3.17 -3.98 -8.51
C ASN A 101 -3.85 -4.65 -9.71
N HIS A 102 -3.57 -4.21 -10.94
CA HIS A 102 -4.11 -4.85 -12.13
C HIS A 102 -3.59 -6.29 -12.31
N ALA A 103 -2.34 -6.56 -11.91
CA ALA A 103 -1.77 -7.90 -11.93
C ALA A 103 -2.41 -8.83 -10.88
N LEU A 104 -2.88 -8.28 -9.75
CA LEU A 104 -3.53 -9.04 -8.67
C LEU A 104 -4.99 -9.42 -8.98
N THR A 105 -5.70 -8.59 -9.77
CA THR A 105 -7.13 -8.80 -10.09
C THR A 105 -7.39 -9.63 -11.36
N ARG A 106 -6.34 -10.08 -12.06
CA ARG A 106 -6.43 -10.95 -13.25
C ARG A 106 -6.33 -12.45 -12.94
N VAL A 107 -6.46 -12.85 -11.69
CA VAL A 107 -6.46 -14.25 -11.24
C VAL A 107 -7.88 -14.71 -10.96
#